data_AF-A0A7V9UNM9-F1
#
_entry.id   AF-A0A7V9UNM9-F1
#
_cell.length_a   1.000
_cell.length_b   1.000
_cell.length_c   1.000
_cell.angle_alpha   90.00
_cell.angle_beta   90.00
_cell.angle_gamma   90.00
#
_symmetry.space_group_name_H-M   'P 1'
#
loop_
_entity.id
_entity.type
_entity.pdbx_description
1 polymer ?
#
loop_
_entity_poly.entity_id
_entity_poly.type
_entity_poly.pdbx_seq_one_letter_code
_entity_poly.pdbx_strand_id
1 'polypeptide(L)' 'MSQIQRTRAEKETETAAERLTTQIESARSAVAVRSTSDIDELEACADRLERAARDLAVALRELAHERHAAANESE' A
#
# COMPACT_ATOMS: atom_id res chain seq x y z
N MET A 1 -2.31 19.28 -22.89
CA MET A 1 -1.81 18.96 -21.53
C MET A 1 -0.92 17.74 -21.66
N SER A 2 0.39 17.87 -21.40
CA SER A 2 1.30 16.72 -21.42
C SER A 2 0.97 15.84 -20.22
N GLN A 3 0.52 14.60 -20.43
CA GLN A 3 0.40 13.62 -19.36
C GLN A 3 1.82 13.35 -18.86
N ILE A 4 2.17 13.86 -17.67
CA ILE A 4 3.40 13.48 -17.00
C ILE A 4 3.28 11.97 -16.76
N GLN A 5 4.12 11.20 -17.46
CA GLN A 5 4.14 9.75 -17.34
C GLN A 5 4.70 9.41 -15.97
N ARG A 6 3.85 8.83 -15.09
CA ARG A 6 4.27 8.43 -13.74
C ARG A 6 5.48 7.51 -13.80
N THR A 7 6.44 7.73 -12.90
CA THR A 7 7.59 6.84 -12.76
C THR A 7 7.15 5.45 -12.31
N ARG A 8 8.06 4.48 -12.39
CA ARG A 8 7.78 3.13 -11.93
C ARG A 8 7.45 3.12 -10.42
N ALA A 9 8.26 3.76 -9.58
CA ALA A 9 8.00 3.81 -8.15
C ALA A 9 6.69 4.54 -7.81
N GLU A 10 6.29 5.55 -8.59
CA GLU A 10 4.99 6.21 -8.39
C GLU A 10 3.83 5.25 -8.63
N LYS A 11 3.88 4.44 -9.69
CA LYS A 11 2.87 3.41 -9.98
C LYS A 11 2.86 2.29 -8.94
N GLU A 12 4.04 1.83 -8.52
CA GLU A 12 4.18 0.78 -7.51
C GLU A 12 3.66 1.25 -6.14
N THR A 13 3.95 2.50 -5.77
CA THR A 13 3.42 3.13 -4.54
C THR A 13 1.90 3.24 -4.59
N GLU A 14 1.33 3.74 -5.69
CA GLU A 14 -0.12 3.86 -5.87
C GLU A 14 -0.79 2.48 -5.79
N THR A 15 -0.25 1.48 -6.49
CA THR A 15 -0.76 0.11 -6.46
C THR A 15 -0.72 -0.49 -5.05
N ALA A 16 0.36 -0.25 -4.30
CA ALA A 16 0.48 -0.73 -2.92
C ALA A 16 -0.53 -0.03 -1.99
N ALA A 17 -0.77 1.27 -2.19
CA ALA A 17 -1.74 2.05 -1.41
C ALA A 17 -3.18 1.59 -1.67
N GLU A 18 -3.54 1.36 -2.94
CA GLU A 18 -4.84 0.81 -3.32
C GLU A 18 -5.07 -0.56 -2.69
N ARG A 19 -4.06 -1.45 -2.75
CA ARG A 19 -4.13 -2.77 -2.14
C ARG A 19 -4.35 -2.71 -0.63
N LEU A 20 -3.62 -1.85 0.08
CA LEU A 20 -3.81 -1.70 1.52
C LEU A 20 -5.20 -1.15 1.85
N THR A 21 -5.70 -0.21 1.05
CA THR A 21 -7.06 0.35 1.22
C THR A 21 -8.13 -0.73 1.10
N THR A 22 -8.07 -1.57 0.07
CA THR A 22 -9.02 -2.69 -0.09
C THR A 22 -8.96 -3.67 1.09
N GLN A 23 -7.78 -3.93 1.64
CA GLN A 23 -7.65 -4.81 2.80
C GLN A 23 -8.22 -4.18 4.08
N ILE A 24 -8.05 -2.87 4.27
CA ILE A 24 -8.67 -2.12 5.38
C ILE A 24 -10.20 -2.20 5.27
N GLU A 25 -10.75 -2.00 4.08
CA GLU A 25 -12.20 -2.11 3.84
C GLU A 25 -12.73 -3.53 4.12
N SER A 26 -11.97 -4.55 3.71
CA SER A 26 -12.30 -5.95 3.99
C SER A 26 -12.32 -6.23 5.50
N ALA A 27 -11.31 -5.76 6.24
CA ALA A 27 -11.24 -5.90 7.69
C ALA A 27 -12.39 -5.17 8.40
N ARG A 28 -12.72 -3.95 7.97
CA ARG A 28 -13.88 -3.21 8.49
C ARG A 28 -15.19 -3.96 8.28
N SER A 29 -15.34 -4.60 7.12
CA SER A 29 -16.54 -5.38 6.78
C SER A 29 -16.66 -6.64 7.66
N ALA A 30 -15.55 -7.36 7.88
CA ALA A 30 -15.53 -8.54 8.74
C ALA A 30 -15.97 -8.22 10.18
N VAL A 31 -15.50 -7.09 10.73
CA VAL A 31 -15.90 -6.61 12.06
C VAL A 31 -17.36 -6.15 12.09
N ALA A 32 -17.80 -5.38 11.08
CA ALA A 32 -19.13 -4.78 11.05
C ALA A 32 -20.26 -5.81 10.96
N VAL A 33 -20.05 -6.91 10.23
CA VAL A 33 -21.05 -7.97 10.08
C VAL A 33 -21.24 -8.77 11.38
N ARG A 34 -20.40 -8.54 12.41
CA ARG A 34 -20.19 -9.50 13.52
C ARG A 34 -20.11 -10.92 12.95
N SER A 35 -19.40 -11.03 11.82
CA SER A 35 -19.25 -12.30 11.14
C SER A 35 -18.77 -13.28 12.19
N THR A 36 -19.33 -14.48 12.24
CA THR A 36 -18.74 -15.60 12.97
C THR A 36 -17.44 -16.04 12.29
N SER A 37 -16.66 -15.07 11.80
CA SER A 37 -15.34 -15.29 11.28
C SER A 37 -14.56 -15.95 12.39
N ASP A 38 -14.09 -17.15 12.06
CA ASP A 38 -13.27 -17.93 12.96
C ASP A 38 -12.07 -17.07 13.41
N ILE A 39 -11.54 -17.33 14.60
CA ILE A 39 -10.40 -16.56 15.12
C ILE A 39 -9.26 -16.56 14.09
N ASP A 40 -9.07 -17.70 13.43
CA ASP A 40 -8.11 -17.91 12.34
C ASP A 40 -8.32 -16.96 11.15
N GLU A 41 -9.56 -16.57 10.82
CA GLU A 41 -9.84 -15.62 9.73
C GLU A 41 -9.44 -14.19 10.10
N LEU A 42 -9.61 -13.81 11.37
CA LEU A 42 -9.19 -12.50 11.88
C LEU A 42 -7.67 -12.41 11.93
N GLU A 43 -6.99 -13.45 12.38
CA GLU A 43 -5.52 -13.55 12.35
C GLU A 43 -4.99 -13.47 10.92
N ALA A 44 -5.55 -14.26 10.00
CA ALA A 44 -5.19 -14.19 8.59
C ALA A 44 -5.47 -12.81 7.97
N CYS A 45 -6.52 -12.10 8.43
CA CYS A 45 -6.78 -10.73 7.99
C CYS A 45 -5.73 -9.75 8.52
N ALA A 46 -5.31 -9.89 9.78
CA ALA A 46 -4.27 -9.07 10.38
C ALA A 46 -2.92 -9.28 9.66
N ASP A 47 -2.55 -10.52 9.35
CA ASP A 47 -1.32 -10.84 8.62
C ASP A 47 -1.28 -10.20 7.23
N ARG A 48 -2.41 -10.23 6.51
CA ARG A 48 -2.54 -9.58 5.21
C ARG A 48 -2.32 -8.07 5.33
N LEU A 49 -2.99 -7.41 6.29
CA LEU A 49 -2.86 -5.98 6.53
C LEU A 49 -1.42 -5.59 6.87
N GLU A 50 -0.78 -6.34 7.76
CA GLU A 50 0.60 -6.13 8.16
C GLU A 50 1.54 -6.21 6.96
N ARG A 51 1.36 -7.22 6.10
CA ARG A 51 2.14 -7.38 4.87
C ARG A 51 1.91 -6.21 3.91
N ALA A 52 0.66 -5.84 3.63
CA ALA A 52 0.35 -4.74 2.71
C ALA A 52 0.87 -3.38 3.22
N ALA A 53 0.81 -3.14 4.54
CA ALA A 53 1.36 -1.94 5.14
C ALA A 53 2.89 -1.87 5.01
N ARG A 54 3.58 -3.01 5.19
CA ARG A 54 5.03 -3.09 4.97
C ARG A 54 5.40 -2.87 3.51
N ASP A 55 4.68 -3.50 2.58
CA ASP A 55 4.90 -3.33 1.13
C ASP A 55 4.77 -1.85 0.73
N LEU A 56 3.73 -1.16 1.21
CA LEU A 56 3.54 0.28 0.96
C LEU A 56 4.66 1.12 1.58
N ALA A 57 5.08 0.80 2.81
CA ALA A 57 6.17 1.52 3.46
C ALA A 57 7.50 1.38 2.71
N VAL A 58 7.77 0.23 2.09
CA VAL A 58 8.93 0.02 1.22
C VAL A 58 8.81 0.86 -0.05
N ALA A 59 7.69 0.78 -0.77
CA ALA A 59 7.47 1.52 -2.01
C ALA A 59 7.60 3.05 -1.80
N LEU A 60 7.08 3.58 -0.69
CA LEU A 60 7.21 5.00 -0.34
C LEU A 60 8.66 5.43 -0.11
N ARG A 61 9.48 4.56 0.52
CA ARG A 61 10.91 4.86 0.73
C ARG A 61 11.68 4.81 -0.57
N GLU A 62 11.38 3.87 -1.45
CA GLU A 62 11.97 3.79 -2.79
C GLU A 62 11.62 5.03 -3.61
N LEU A 63 10.35 5.44 -3.61
CA LEU A 63 9.91 6.68 -4.27
C LEU A 63 10.62 7.92 -3.70
N ALA A 64 10.80 7.98 -2.38
CA ALA A 64 11.56 9.07 -1.75
C ALA A 64 13.02 9.07 -2.23
N HIS A 65 13.67 7.91 -2.29
CA HIS A 65 15.03 7.79 -2.80
C HIS A 65 15.14 8.21 -4.27
N GLU A 66 14.20 7.80 -5.14
CA GLU A 66 14.16 8.24 -6.54
C GLU A 66 14.07 9.77 -6.66
N ARG A 67 13.19 10.39 -5.86
CA ARG A 67 13.02 11.85 -5.84
C ARG A 67 14.27 12.58 -5.36
N HIS A 68 14.97 12.03 -4.36
CA HIS A 68 16.23 12.59 -3.89
C HIS A 68 17.35 12.46 -4.94
N ALA A 69 17.45 11.30 -5.61
CA ALA A 69 18.44 11.10 -6.67
C ALA A 69 18.22 12.09 -7.83
N ALA A 70 16.97 12.24 -8.29
CA ALA A 70 16.62 13.18 -9.36
C ALA A 70 16.91 14.64 -9.00
N ALA A 71 16.74 15.03 -7.73
CA ALA A 71 17.09 16.37 -7.25
C ALA A 71 18.61 16.62 -7.29
N ASN A 72 19.41 15.63 -6.87
CA ASN A 72 20.87 15.75 -6.85
C ASN A 72 21.52 15.70 -8.24
N GLU A 73 20.89 15.04 -9.21
CA GLU A 73 21.34 15.04 -10.62
C GLU A 73 21.05 16.36 -11.36
N SER A 74 20.21 17.22 -10.78
CA SER A 74 19.82 18.51 -11.35
C SER A 74 20.67 19.69 -10.85
N GLU A 75 21.63 19.45 -9.95
CA GLU A 75 22.62 20.42 -9.42
C GLU A 75 23.97 20.32 -10.14
#